data_AF-A0A0C2V927-F1
#
_entry.id   AF-A0A0C2V927-F1
#
_cell.length_a   1.000
_cell.length_b   1.000
_cell.length_c   1.000
_cell.angle_alpha   90.00
_cell.angle_beta   90.00
_cell.angle_gamma   90.00
#
_symmetry.space_group_name_H-M   'P 1'
#
loop_
_entity.id
_entity.type
_entity.pdbx_description
1 polymer ?
#
loop_
_entity_poly.entity_id
_entity_poly.type
_entity_poly.pdbx_seq_one_letter_code
_entity_poly.pdbx_strand_id
1 'polypeptide(L)'
;MLYFILAFNDAVYYIEEEETIVIFKQEDNLLHIFDVISKKRVEIDTILNSFVSADIEIINFYFTPDYDGLNIHPEFITKSDDTLFVRAFLKDGPKHFLFPLTSHS
;
A
#
# COMPACT_ATOMS: atom_id res chain seq x y z
N MET A 1 14.04 7.11 1.84
CA MET A 1 13.45 8.28 2.54
C MET A 1 13.57 9.62 1.80
N LEU A 2 14.75 10.08 1.35
CA LEU A 2 14.89 11.39 0.68
C LEU A 2 14.08 11.50 -0.63
N TYR A 3 14.10 10.45 -1.46
CA TYR A 3 13.33 10.40 -2.70
C TYR A 3 11.82 10.57 -2.47
N PHE A 4 11.32 10.05 -1.36
CA PHE A 4 9.88 9.99 -1.09
C PHE A 4 9.28 11.36 -0.74
N ILE A 5 9.98 12.14 0.10
CA ILE A 5 9.57 13.52 0.44
C ILE A 5 9.58 14.42 -0.81
N LEU A 6 10.47 14.13 -1.77
CA LEU A 6 10.60 14.88 -3.01
C LEU A 6 9.60 14.43 -4.09
N ALA A 7 9.29 13.13 -4.18
CA ALA A 7 8.43 12.56 -5.22
C ALA A 7 6.92 12.60 -4.88
N PHE A 8 6.56 12.67 -3.59
CA PHE A 8 5.18 12.51 -3.11
C PHE A 8 4.69 13.68 -2.24
N ASN A 9 5.14 14.91 -2.52
CA ASN A 9 4.91 16.06 -1.63
C ASN A 9 3.42 16.33 -1.30
N ASP A 10 2.52 16.06 -2.26
CA ASP A 10 1.06 16.26 -2.12
C ASP A 10 0.27 14.96 -1.89
N ALA A 11 0.93 13.89 -1.46
CA ALA A 11 0.30 12.56 -1.32
C ALA A 11 0.32 12.03 0.12
N VAL A 12 0.72 12.84 1.11
CA VAL A 12 0.83 12.44 2.52
C VAL A 12 -0.29 13.08 3.33
N TYR A 13 -1.14 12.26 3.94
CA TYR A 13 -2.31 12.68 4.70
C TYR A 13 -2.27 12.11 6.12
N TYR A 14 -2.84 12.84 7.07
CA TYR A 14 -2.98 12.40 8.46
C TYR A 14 -4.46 12.28 8.81
N ILE A 15 -4.87 11.09 9.25
CA ILE A 15 -6.22 10.81 9.75
C ILE A 15 -6.16 10.92 11.26
N GLU A 16 -6.78 11.97 11.79
CA GLU A 16 -6.70 12.30 13.22
C GLU A 16 -7.41 11.26 14.09
N GLU A 17 -8.58 10.75 13.68
CA GLU A 17 -9.32 9.76 14.48
C GLU A 17 -8.51 8.48 14.69
N GLU A 18 -7.79 8.05 13.67
CA GLU A 18 -7.00 6.82 13.67
C GLU A 18 -5.54 7.04 14.05
N GLU A 19 -5.11 8.29 14.30
CA GLU A 19 -3.71 8.68 14.55
C GLU A 19 -2.74 8.06 13.53
N THR A 20 -3.13 8.09 12.27
CA THR A 20 -2.51 7.29 11.20
C THR A 20 -2.12 8.19 10.03
N ILE A 21 -0.91 7.98 9.51
CA ILE A 21 -0.45 8.61 8.27
C ILE A 21 -0.80 7.67 7.12
N VAL A 22 -1.49 8.18 6.12
CA VAL A 22 -1.79 7.46 4.89
C VAL A 22 -1.12 8.18 3.75
N ILE A 23 -0.43 7.43 2.91
CA ILE A 23 0.20 7.96 1.71
C ILE A 23 -0.55 7.43 0.51
N PHE A 24 -1.24 8.31 -0.22
CA PHE A 24 -2.04 7.89 -1.35
C PHE A 24 -2.14 8.98 -2.41
N LYS A 25 -2.52 8.57 -3.63
CA LYS A 25 -2.86 9.47 -4.72
C LYS A 25 -4.09 8.93 -5.44
N GLN A 26 -5.02 9.81 -5.77
CA GLN A 26 -6.15 9.50 -6.63
C GLN A 26 -5.84 9.96 -8.06
N GLU A 27 -6.07 9.08 -9.02
CA GLU A 27 -6.03 9.36 -10.45
C GLU A 27 -7.34 8.85 -11.06
N ASP A 28 -8.26 9.77 -11.37
CA ASP A 28 -9.62 9.46 -11.82
C ASP A 28 -10.38 8.53 -10.85
N ASN A 29 -10.72 7.32 -11.31
CA ASN A 29 -11.39 6.25 -10.57
C ASN A 29 -10.42 5.26 -9.90
N LEU A 30 -9.11 5.52 -9.98
CA LEU A 30 -8.06 4.71 -9.38
C LEU A 30 -7.51 5.38 -8.12
N LEU A 31 -7.45 4.62 -7.04
CA LEU A 31 -6.82 5.03 -5.80
C LEU A 31 -5.53 4.23 -5.59
N HIS A 32 -4.40 4.93 -5.59
CA HIS A 32 -3.08 4.36 -5.33
C HIS A 32 -2.71 4.59 -3.87
N ILE A 33 -2.60 3.53 -3.07
CA ILE A 33 -2.18 3.59 -1.67
C ILE A 33 -0.75 3.05 -1.56
N PHE A 34 0.16 3.95 -1.20
CA PHE A 34 1.59 3.67 -1.13
C PHE A 34 2.00 3.12 0.24
N ASP A 35 1.41 3.64 1.33
CA ASP A 35 1.70 3.18 2.69
C ASP A 35 0.63 3.61 3.70
N VAL A 36 0.54 2.89 4.82
CA VAL A 36 -0.30 3.19 5.98
C VAL A 36 0.55 3.02 7.24
N ILE A 37 0.88 4.12 7.90
CA ILE A 37 1.83 4.16 9.01
C ILE A 37 1.09 4.57 10.28
N SER A 38 1.06 3.67 11.26
CA SER A 38 0.43 3.90 12.56
C SER A 38 1.25 3.32 13.70
N LYS A 39 1.07 3.88 14.90
CA LYS A 39 1.64 3.34 16.14
C LYS A 39 0.82 2.19 16.73
N LYS A 40 -0.45 2.09 16.36
CA LYS A 40 -1.40 1.05 16.79
C LYS A 40 -1.78 0.18 15.59
N ARG A 41 -2.35 -0.99 15.85
CA ARG A 41 -2.98 -1.79 14.79
C ARG A 41 -4.19 -1.01 14.26
N VAL A 42 -4.32 -0.96 12.94
CA VAL A 42 -5.38 -0.23 12.26
C VAL A 42 -6.04 -1.17 11.27
N GLU A 43 -7.37 -1.16 11.25
CA GLU A 43 -8.15 -1.93 10.29
C GLU A 43 -8.27 -1.15 8.98
N ILE A 44 -7.87 -1.78 7.86
CA ILE A 44 -7.78 -1.09 6.57
C ILE A 44 -9.14 -0.55 6.14
N ASP A 45 -10.23 -1.26 6.42
CA ASP A 45 -11.60 -0.83 6.09
C ASP A 45 -11.95 0.49 6.78
N THR A 46 -11.53 0.70 8.03
CA THR A 46 -11.73 1.97 8.75
C THR A 46 -11.01 3.12 8.05
N ILE A 47 -9.78 2.87 7.61
CA ILE A 47 -8.97 3.85 6.89
C ILE A 47 -9.59 4.18 5.54
N LEU A 48 -9.99 3.17 4.76
CA LEU A 48 -10.62 3.38 3.46
C LEU A 48 -11.94 4.16 3.59
N ASN A 49 -12.76 3.86 4.59
CA ASN A 49 -14.03 4.56 4.82
C ASN A 49 -13.86 6.06 5.14
N SER A 50 -12.67 6.50 5.56
CA SER A 50 -12.42 7.91 5.91
C SER A 50 -12.19 8.82 4.70
N PHE A 51 -11.78 8.29 3.55
CA PHE A 51 -11.45 9.11 2.36
C PHE A 51 -11.84 8.52 1.00
N VAL A 52 -12.20 7.23 0.92
CA VAL A 52 -12.64 6.64 -0.35
C VAL A 52 -14.01 7.20 -0.75
N SER A 53 -14.09 7.80 -1.92
CA SER A 53 -15.35 8.26 -2.52
C SER A 53 -16.04 7.16 -3.35
N ALA A 54 -17.34 7.32 -3.61
CA ALA A 54 -18.11 6.40 -4.44
C ALA A 54 -17.62 6.29 -5.90
N ASP A 55 -16.84 7.28 -6.37
CA ASP A 55 -16.30 7.32 -7.73
C ASP A 55 -15.05 6.43 -7.93
N ILE A 56 -14.50 5.86 -6.84
CA ILE A 56 -13.36 4.95 -6.90
C ILE A 56 -13.83 3.55 -7.28
N GLU A 57 -13.29 3.02 -8.38
CA GLU A 57 -13.59 1.67 -8.86
C GLU A 57 -12.51 0.65 -8.46
N ILE A 58 -11.24 1.09 -8.38
CA ILE A 58 -10.10 0.21 -8.11
C ILE A 58 -9.16 0.85 -7.08
N ILE A 59 -8.73 0.04 -6.11
CA ILE A 59 -7.73 0.42 -5.11
C ILE A 59 -6.48 -0.43 -5.33
N ASN A 60 -5.36 0.23 -5.61
CA ASN A 60 -4.06 -0.39 -5.80
C ASN A 60 -3.21 -0.22 -4.54
N PHE A 61 -2.84 -1.35 -3.93
CA PHE A 61 -1.91 -1.37 -2.79
C PHE A 61 -0.49 -1.62 -3.28
N TYR A 62 0.45 -0.73 -2.94
CA TYR A 62 1.87 -0.88 -3.23
C TYR A 62 2.66 -1.48 -2.05
N PHE A 63 1.97 -2.29 -1.26
CA PHE A 63 2.47 -3.09 -0.15
C PHE A 63 1.57 -4.31 0.01
N THR A 64 1.98 -5.29 0.84
CA THR A 64 1.11 -6.42 1.21
C THR A 64 0.28 -6.02 2.42
N PRO A 65 -1.04 -5.77 2.31
CA PRO A 65 -1.85 -5.45 3.48
C PRO A 65 -2.02 -6.70 4.36
N ASP A 66 -2.05 -6.50 5.68
CA ASP A 66 -2.45 -7.53 6.67
C ASP A 66 -3.98 -7.66 6.72
N TYR A 67 -4.59 -7.75 5.54
CA TYR A 67 -6.03 -7.76 5.31
C TYR A 67 -6.40 -8.96 4.46
N ASP A 68 -7.28 -9.81 4.99
CA ASP A 68 -7.77 -11.03 4.32
C ASP A 68 -9.15 -10.81 3.64
N GLY A 69 -9.47 -9.58 3.26
CA GLY A 69 -10.73 -9.29 2.59
C GLY A 69 -10.90 -10.04 1.28
N LEU A 70 -12.13 -10.45 0.99
CA LEU A 70 -12.50 -11.38 -0.09
C LEU A 70 -12.17 -10.91 -1.51
N ASN A 71 -11.78 -9.64 -1.71
CA ASN A 71 -11.65 -9.01 -3.02
C ASN A 71 -10.24 -8.48 -3.34
N ILE A 72 -9.19 -8.91 -2.62
CA ILE A 72 -7.82 -8.58 -3.03
C ILE A 72 -7.40 -9.50 -4.18
N HIS A 73 -7.03 -8.90 -5.30
CA HIS A 73 -6.50 -9.60 -6.46
C HIS A 73 -5.01 -9.29 -6.62
N PRO A 74 -4.11 -10.26 -6.38
CA PRO A 74 -2.68 -10.04 -6.60
C PRO A 74 -2.39 -9.96 -8.11
N GLU A 75 -1.62 -8.96 -8.51
CA GLU A 75 -1.16 -8.80 -9.89
C GLU A 75 0.35 -9.00 -10.01
N PHE A 76 0.80 -9.55 -11.15
CA PHE A 76 2.22 -9.70 -11.44
C PHE A 76 2.84 -8.37 -11.89
N ILE A 77 3.82 -7.89 -11.14
CA ILE A 77 4.61 -6.72 -11.54
C ILE A 77 5.72 -7.17 -12.49
N THR A 78 5.54 -6.95 -13.79
CA THR A 78 6.43 -7.47 -14.84
C THR A 78 7.54 -6.50 -15.28
N LYS A 79 7.49 -5.25 -14.81
CA LYS A 79 8.39 -4.15 -15.24
C LYS A 79 9.17 -3.50 -14.10
N SER A 80 9.21 -4.13 -12.93
CA SER A 80 9.93 -3.57 -11.78
C SER A 80 11.39 -3.99 -11.81
N ASP A 81 12.28 -3.00 -11.64
CA ASP A 81 13.71 -3.20 -11.42
C ASP A 81 14.00 -3.77 -10.01
N ASP A 82 12.97 -3.95 -9.17
CA ASP A 82 13.05 -4.38 -7.78
C ASP A 82 12.82 -5.90 -7.59
N THR A 83 13.15 -6.70 -8.59
CA THR A 83 13.00 -8.16 -8.49
C THR A 83 13.92 -8.72 -7.41
N LEU A 84 13.34 -9.42 -6.44
CA LEU A 84 14.09 -10.03 -5.34
C LEU A 84 14.48 -11.48 -5.63
N PHE A 85 15.70 -11.86 -5.24
CA PHE A 85 16.16 -13.24 -5.28
C PHE A 85 15.82 -13.95 -3.96
N VAL A 86 14.97 -14.96 -4.02
CA VAL A 86 14.59 -15.78 -2.86
C VAL A 86 15.50 -17.01 -2.76
N ARG A 87 16.01 -17.30 -1.56
CA ARG A 87 16.81 -18.52 -1.33
C ARG A 87 15.93 -19.77 -1.48
N ALA A 88 16.42 -20.75 -2.24
CA ALA A 88 15.70 -21.97 -2.63
C ALA A 88 15.16 -22.86 -1.49
N PHE A 89 15.54 -22.63 -0.23
CA PHE A 89 15.11 -23.42 0.92
C PHE A 89 13.98 -22.77 1.74
N LEU A 90 13.34 -21.72 1.22
CA LEU A 90 12.14 -21.14 1.82
C LEU A 90 10.95 -22.09 1.57
N LYS A 91 10.69 -23.00 2.52
CA LYS A 91 9.67 -24.06 2.36
C LYS A 91 8.23 -23.55 2.49
N ASP A 92 8.02 -22.51 3.32
CA ASP A 92 6.70 -22.01 3.72
C ASP A 92 6.61 -20.47 3.58
N GLY A 93 7.07 -19.93 2.46
CA GLY A 93 7.01 -18.49 2.18
C GLY A 93 5.60 -18.01 1.79
N PRO A 94 5.31 -16.71 1.93
CA PRO A 94 4.05 -16.14 1.44
C PRO A 94 3.93 -16.36 -0.07
N LYS A 95 2.74 -16.77 -0.52
CA LYS A 95 2.46 -17.07 -1.93
C LYS A 95 2.53 -15.81 -2.81
N HIS A 96 2.06 -14.69 -2.27
CA HIS A 96 2.14 -13.37 -2.88
C HIS A 96 2.62 -12.40 -1.79
N PHE A 97 3.66 -11.64 -2.09
CA PHE A 97 4.13 -10.57 -1.23
C PHE A 97 4.80 -9.49 -2.07
N LEU A 98 4.75 -8.29 -1.54
CA LEU A 98 5.36 -7.08 -2.03
C LEU A 98 5.89 -6.32 -0.82
N PHE A 99 7.17 -5.96 -0.85
CA PHE A 99 7.72 -5.03 0.13
C PHE A 99 7.13 -3.64 -0.11
N PRO A 100 6.81 -2.86 0.95
CA PRO A 100 6.24 -1.54 0.78
C PRO A 100 7.12 -0.66 -0.10
N LEU A 101 6.53 0.05 -1.06
CA LEU A 101 7.25 0.96 -1.96
C LEU A 101 8.10 1.98 -1.20
N THR A 102 7.64 2.43 -0.04
CA THR A 102 8.35 3.33 0.89
C THR A 102 9.62 2.76 1.50
N SER A 103 9.79 1.43 1.49
CA SER A 103 10.98 0.72 1.98
C SER A 103 12.09 0.63 0.93
N HIS A 104 11.84 1.01 -0.33
CA HIS A 104 12.87 1.05 -1.36
C HIS A 104 13.83 2.23 -1.07
N SER A 105 15.13 1.96 -1.11
CA SER A 105 16.21 2.87 -0.73
C SER A 105 17.05 3.30 -1.91
#